data_AF-A0A9Q0N4P8-F1
#
_entry.id   AF-A0A9Q0N4P8-F1
#
_cell.length_a   1.000
_cell.length_b   1.000
_cell.length_c   1.000
_cell.angle_alpha   90.00
_cell.angle_beta   90.00
_cell.angle_gamma   90.00
#
_symmetry.space_group_name_H-M   'P 1'
#
loop_
_entity.id
_entity.type
_entity.pdbx_description
1 polymer ?
#
loop_
_entity_poly.entity_id
_entity_poly.type
_entity_poly.pdbx_seq_one_letter_code
_entity_poly.pdbx_strand_id
1 'polypeptide(L)'
;MRVHLKSVESALENVDRQKIWGYIQIPQNFSHNFFERTLGMSMSNSTIRGSQITVRLDMASITIGLSIKKYIFDAYQSFTMNLLLTCGVTSTGLDTPVVFDNPIYGSEDSEFTDFVAPGVALGFLFFMSALTCGLAYIIEKKDGMLHRSLIAGVTTMEIMISHFIPQFVVVIIQAILAFVIMFAVFEIPRIGSPALAFFLVILSSISGMTMGFMASTLFDEEKNAMMMAMALIFPNFLLAGLIWPIDSLPGAMQTISLFLPGTLACESIRAILLRGWDMSYFTVWMGFVSTTGWICVYVIATYIIYSIRK
;
A
#
# COMPACT_ATOMS: atom_id res chain seq x y z
N MET A 1 -9.06 16.06 7.37
CA MET A 1 -8.81 17.43 7.86
C MET A 1 -8.72 18.36 6.65
N ARG A 2 -9.32 19.56 6.66
CA ARG A 2 -9.24 20.52 5.54
C ARG A 2 -8.15 21.56 5.86
N VAL A 3 -7.24 21.81 4.93
CA VAL A 3 -6.16 22.80 5.10
C VAL A 3 -6.32 23.87 4.03
N HIS A 4 -6.40 25.13 4.45
CA HIS A 4 -6.49 26.27 3.52
C HIS A 4 -5.08 26.72 3.14
N LEU A 5 -4.74 26.58 1.86
CA LEU A 5 -3.45 26.98 1.30
C LEU A 5 -3.65 28.18 0.37
N LYS A 6 -2.71 29.13 0.41
CA LYS A 6 -2.80 30.40 -0.34
C LYS A 6 -2.27 30.30 -1.77
N SER A 7 -1.47 29.28 -2.08
CA SER A 7 -0.85 29.07 -3.39
C SER A 7 -0.95 27.61 -3.82
N VAL A 8 -1.05 27.40 -5.14
CA VAL A 8 -1.07 26.07 -5.78
C VAL A 8 0.26 25.34 -5.58
N GLU A 9 1.39 26.06 -5.61
CA GLU A 9 2.72 25.48 -5.40
C GLU A 9 2.87 24.87 -4.00
N SER A 10 2.35 25.58 -2.99
CA SER A 10 2.31 25.05 -1.62
C SER A 10 1.40 23.82 -1.53
N ALA A 11 0.32 23.77 -2.32
CA ALA A 11 -0.54 22.59 -2.37
C ALA A 11 0.20 21.38 -2.95
N LEU A 12 0.93 21.57 -4.06
CA LEU A 12 1.74 20.51 -4.67
C LEU A 12 2.82 19.99 -3.71
N GLU A 13 3.54 20.88 -3.02
CA GLU A 13 4.55 20.47 -2.03
C GLU A 13 3.94 19.63 -0.88
N ASN A 14 2.72 19.98 -0.44
CA ASN A 14 2.03 19.20 0.59
C ASN A 14 1.54 17.83 0.08
N VAL A 15 1.23 17.70 -1.22
CA VAL A 15 0.93 16.41 -1.85
C VAL A 15 2.19 15.55 -1.94
N ASP A 16 3.32 16.14 -2.35
CA ASP A 16 4.61 15.44 -2.42
C ASP A 16 5.09 14.95 -1.05
N ARG A 17 4.82 15.73 0.00
CA ARG A 17 5.08 15.34 1.39
C ARG A 17 4.03 14.39 1.98
N GLN A 18 3.08 13.88 1.19
CA GLN A 18 2.01 12.98 1.64
C GLN A 18 1.11 13.55 2.77
N LYS A 19 1.03 14.88 2.88
CA LYS A 19 0.16 15.52 3.89
C LYS A 19 -1.28 15.67 3.43
N ILE A 20 -1.49 15.73 2.11
CA ILE A 20 -2.81 15.88 1.49
C ILE A 20 -2.92 14.98 0.26
N TRP A 21 -4.14 14.49 -0.01
CA TRP A 21 -4.46 13.60 -1.14
C TRP A 21 -4.86 14.34 -2.43
N GLY A 22 -4.76 15.66 -2.43
CA GLY A 22 -5.20 16.51 -3.52
C GLY A 22 -5.62 17.88 -3.03
N TYR A 23 -5.95 18.76 -3.96
CA TYR A 23 -6.42 20.10 -3.66
C TYR A 23 -7.57 20.52 -4.57
N ILE A 24 -8.36 21.46 -4.06
CA ILE A 24 -9.47 22.08 -4.77
C ILE A 24 -9.11 23.54 -4.97
N GLN A 25 -9.05 23.98 -6.22
CA GLN A 25 -8.79 25.36 -6.59
C GLN A 25 -10.10 26.05 -6.95
N ILE A 26 -10.48 27.05 -6.16
CA ILE A 26 -11.62 27.92 -6.41
C ILE A 26 -11.09 29.28 -6.85
N PRO A 27 -11.42 29.76 -8.06
CA PRO A 27 -11.03 31.10 -8.52
C PRO A 27 -11.59 32.22 -7.62
N GLN A 28 -10.86 33.33 -7.45
CA GLN A 28 -11.27 34.44 -6.58
C GLN A 28 -12.64 35.05 -6.97
N ASN A 29 -12.91 35.16 -8.28
CA ASN A 29 -14.16 35.71 -8.81
C ASN A 29 -15.19 34.63 -9.19
N PHE A 30 -15.13 33.46 -8.56
CA PHE A 30 -15.97 32.31 -8.91
C PHE A 30 -17.46 32.63 -8.88
N SER A 31 -17.97 33.23 -7.80
CA SER A 31 -19.41 33.48 -7.64
C SER A 31 -19.98 34.38 -8.74
N HIS A 32 -19.23 35.43 -9.13
CA HIS A 32 -19.65 36.36 -10.18
C HIS A 32 -19.67 35.67 -11.55
N ASN A 33 -18.56 35.02 -11.92
CA ASN A 33 -18.43 34.34 -13.21
C ASN A 33 -19.40 33.16 -13.36
N PHE A 34 -19.66 32.43 -12.27
CA PHE A 34 -20.62 31.33 -12.25
C PHE A 34 -22.04 31.85 -12.48
N PHE A 35 -22.43 32.92 -11.80
CA PHE A 35 -23.75 33.54 -11.96
C PHE A 35 -23.96 34.10 -13.38
N GLU A 36 -22.96 34.80 -13.94
CA GLU A 36 -23.01 35.28 -15.34
C GLU A 36 -23.18 34.14 -16.35
N ARG A 37 -22.50 33.01 -16.11
CA ARG A 37 -22.61 31.79 -16.93
C ARG A 37 -23.99 31.16 -16.80
N THR A 38 -24.54 31.07 -15.60
CA THR A 38 -25.89 30.52 -15.36
C THR A 38 -26.99 31.34 -16.05
N LEU A 39 -26.83 32.66 -16.11
CA LEU A 39 -27.79 33.56 -16.78
C LEU A 39 -27.58 33.70 -18.29
N GLY A 40 -26.55 33.06 -18.86
CA GLY A 40 -26.25 33.13 -20.29
C GLY A 40 -25.79 34.51 -20.78
N MET A 41 -25.34 35.39 -19.89
CA MET A 41 -25.03 36.79 -20.19
C MET A 41 -23.63 37.01 -20.79
N SER A 42 -22.67 36.11 -20.55
CA SER A 42 -21.32 36.19 -21.12
C SER A 42 -20.64 34.81 -21.19
N MET A 43 -20.26 34.38 -22.40
CA MET A 43 -19.50 33.13 -22.65
C MET A 43 -18.07 33.41 -23.11
N SER A 44 -17.40 34.39 -22.50
CA SER A 44 -15.97 34.60 -22.75
C SER A 44 -15.14 33.45 -22.16
N ASN A 45 -14.04 33.06 -22.83
CA ASN A 45 -13.16 31.98 -22.34
C ASN A 45 -12.62 32.23 -20.91
N SER A 46 -12.47 33.51 -20.51
CA SER A 46 -12.09 33.89 -19.15
C SER A 46 -13.22 33.69 -18.13
N THR A 47 -14.47 33.98 -18.49
CA THR A 47 -15.64 33.74 -17.64
C THR A 47 -15.83 32.24 -17.42
N ILE A 48 -15.63 31.42 -18.47
CA ILE A 48 -15.72 29.96 -18.38
C ILE A 48 -14.68 29.41 -17.39
N ARG A 49 -13.39 29.75 -17.56
CA ARG A 49 -12.32 29.30 -16.64
C ARG A 49 -12.51 29.83 -15.22
N GLY A 50 -12.96 31.08 -15.08
CA GLY A 50 -13.24 31.70 -13.80
C GLY A 50 -14.48 31.14 -13.07
N SER A 51 -15.33 30.39 -13.78
CA SER A 51 -16.54 29.73 -13.27
C SER A 51 -16.36 28.23 -12.97
N GLN A 52 -15.15 27.69 -13.17
CA GLN A 52 -14.84 26.28 -12.95
C GLN A 52 -14.08 26.10 -11.63
N ILE A 53 -14.46 25.06 -10.88
CA ILE A 53 -13.72 24.58 -9.72
C ILE A 53 -12.82 23.46 -10.21
N THR A 54 -11.50 23.66 -10.16
CA THR A 54 -10.54 22.66 -10.60
C THR A 54 -10.15 21.79 -9.41
N VAL A 55 -10.33 20.48 -9.55
CA VAL A 55 -9.94 19.50 -8.53
C VAL A 55 -8.80 18.66 -9.09
N ARG A 56 -7.67 18.62 -8.37
CA ARG A 56 -6.55 17.72 -8.69
C ARG A 56 -6.31 16.77 -7.54
N LEU A 57 -6.39 15.48 -7.82
CA LEU A 57 -6.29 14.41 -6.84
C LEU A 57 -5.03 13.59 -7.07
N ASP A 58 -4.53 12.99 -6.01
CA ASP A 58 -3.56 11.91 -6.04
C ASP A 58 -4.32 10.60 -6.25
N MET A 59 -4.19 10.03 -7.46
CA MET A 59 -4.85 8.78 -7.87
C MET A 59 -3.93 7.57 -7.67
N ALA A 60 -2.73 7.74 -7.09
CA ALA A 60 -1.88 6.60 -6.72
C ALA A 60 -2.52 5.74 -5.61
N SER A 61 -3.49 6.28 -4.86
CA SER A 61 -4.48 5.48 -4.13
C SER A 61 -5.86 5.70 -4.74
N ILE A 62 -6.20 4.86 -5.71
CA ILE A 62 -7.49 4.94 -6.43
C ILE A 62 -8.70 4.91 -5.49
N THR A 63 -8.66 4.13 -4.41
CA THR A 63 -9.78 4.05 -3.44
C THR A 63 -10.04 5.39 -2.76
N ILE A 64 -8.98 6.10 -2.37
CA ILE A 64 -9.10 7.44 -1.77
C ILE A 64 -9.55 8.45 -2.82
N GLY A 65 -8.93 8.44 -4.00
CA GLY A 65 -9.28 9.33 -5.10
C GLY A 65 -10.76 9.23 -5.51
N LEU A 66 -11.27 8.00 -5.71
CA LEU A 66 -12.66 7.75 -6.04
C LEU A 66 -13.62 8.15 -4.91
N SER A 67 -13.24 7.90 -3.66
CA SER A 67 -14.05 8.31 -2.50
C SER A 67 -14.18 9.82 -2.41
N ILE A 68 -13.08 10.57 -2.65
CA ILE A 68 -13.09 12.03 -2.69
C ILE A 68 -13.92 12.53 -3.87
N LYS A 69 -13.73 11.96 -5.08
CA LYS A 69 -14.51 12.31 -6.28
C LYS A 69 -16.01 12.15 -6.04
N LYS A 70 -16.42 11.01 -5.47
CA LYS A 70 -17.81 10.73 -5.10
C LYS A 70 -18.33 11.73 -4.06
N TYR A 71 -17.57 11.99 -2.99
CA TYR A 71 -17.98 12.93 -1.95
C TYR A 71 -18.17 14.35 -2.48
N ILE A 72 -17.28 14.83 -3.35
CA ILE A 72 -17.40 16.14 -3.99
C ILE A 72 -18.65 16.18 -4.88
N PHE A 73 -18.90 15.12 -5.64
CA PHE A 73 -20.08 15.01 -6.51
C PHE A 73 -21.38 14.99 -5.69
N ASP A 74 -21.47 14.18 -4.65
CA ASP A 74 -22.63 14.09 -3.76
C ASP A 74 -22.87 15.42 -3.02
N ALA A 75 -21.81 16.11 -2.59
CA ALA A 75 -21.90 17.44 -1.98
C ALA A 75 -22.40 18.49 -2.97
N TYR A 76 -21.92 18.45 -4.21
CA TYR A 76 -22.39 19.34 -5.28
C TYR A 76 -23.87 19.09 -5.61
N GLN A 77 -24.28 17.83 -5.73
CA GLN A 77 -25.66 17.46 -5.99
C GLN A 77 -26.58 17.93 -4.85
N SER A 78 -26.15 17.76 -3.60
CA SER A 78 -26.88 18.24 -2.42
C SER A 78 -26.99 19.77 -2.39
N PHE A 79 -25.91 20.48 -2.71
CA PHE A 79 -25.91 21.93 -2.84
C PHE A 79 -26.88 22.40 -3.93
N THR A 80 -26.84 21.75 -5.10
CA THR A 80 -27.70 22.06 -6.25
C THR A 80 -29.18 21.86 -5.89
N MET A 81 -29.54 20.74 -5.25
CA MET A 81 -30.91 20.49 -4.81
C MET A 81 -31.40 21.53 -3.80
N ASN A 82 -30.59 21.91 -2.82
CA ASN A 82 -30.94 22.96 -1.85
C ASN A 82 -31.12 24.33 -2.53
N LEU A 83 -30.26 24.65 -3.51
CA LEU A 83 -30.35 25.89 -4.27
C LEU A 83 -31.63 25.94 -5.12
N LEU A 84 -31.98 24.83 -5.79
CA LEU A 84 -33.19 24.72 -6.59
C LEU A 84 -34.46 24.89 -5.73
N LEU A 85 -34.51 24.26 -4.55
CA LEU A 85 -35.63 24.40 -3.60
C LEU A 85 -35.77 25.83 -3.08
N THR A 86 -34.65 26.51 -2.80
CA THR A 86 -34.66 27.88 -2.25
C THR A 86 -35.03 28.91 -3.31
N CYS A 87 -34.60 28.71 -4.56
CA CYS A 87 -34.85 29.63 -5.66
C CYS A 87 -36.16 29.34 -6.41
N GLY A 88 -36.86 28.24 -6.12
CA GLY A 88 -38.12 27.87 -6.78
C GLY A 88 -37.99 27.55 -8.26
N VAL A 89 -36.79 27.18 -8.73
CA VAL A 89 -36.48 26.91 -10.13
C VAL A 89 -36.55 25.40 -10.40
N THR A 90 -37.34 24.98 -11.39
CA THR A 90 -37.39 23.59 -11.87
C THR A 90 -36.15 23.30 -12.72
N SER A 91 -35.38 22.29 -12.32
CA SER A 91 -34.05 21.97 -12.85
C SER A 91 -34.02 21.71 -14.36
N THR A 92 -33.28 22.52 -15.09
CA THR A 92 -32.87 22.19 -16.48
C THR A 92 -31.44 22.65 -16.71
N GLY A 93 -30.51 21.69 -16.77
CA GLY A 93 -29.24 21.86 -17.49
C GLY A 93 -28.15 22.71 -16.83
N LEU A 94 -28.04 22.76 -15.50
CA LEU A 94 -26.84 23.29 -14.85
C LEU A 94 -25.72 22.26 -14.95
N ASP A 95 -24.86 22.41 -15.96
CA ASP A 95 -23.59 21.68 -16.03
C ASP A 95 -22.81 21.88 -14.73
N THR A 96 -22.25 20.80 -14.20
CA THR A 96 -21.46 20.84 -12.97
C THR A 96 -20.22 21.71 -13.18
N PRO A 97 -19.97 22.78 -12.39
CA PRO A 97 -18.78 23.62 -12.51
C PRO A 97 -17.52 22.92 -11.99
N VAL A 98 -17.65 21.76 -11.33
CA VAL A 98 -16.53 20.96 -10.84
C VAL A 98 -15.90 20.20 -12.00
N VAL A 99 -14.66 20.55 -12.33
CA VAL A 99 -13.86 19.87 -13.33
C VAL A 99 -12.72 19.16 -12.62
N PHE A 100 -12.64 17.85 -12.81
CA PHE A 100 -11.49 17.06 -12.40
C PHE A 100 -10.42 17.22 -13.48
N ASP A 101 -9.28 17.78 -13.09
CA ASP A 101 -8.13 17.97 -13.97
C ASP A 101 -7.12 16.83 -13.75
N ASN A 102 -6.12 16.75 -14.63
CA ASN A 102 -5.16 15.63 -14.65
C ASN A 102 -4.60 15.37 -13.24
N PRO A 103 -4.60 14.10 -12.78
CA PRO A 103 -4.16 13.75 -11.44
C PRO A 103 -2.68 14.08 -11.22
N ILE A 104 -2.30 14.24 -9.95
CA ILE A 104 -0.92 14.59 -9.55
C ILE A 104 0.00 13.37 -9.65
N TYR A 105 -0.49 12.23 -9.16
CA TYR A 105 0.13 10.91 -9.30
C TYR A 105 -0.93 9.91 -9.76
N GLY A 106 -0.52 8.88 -10.51
CA GLY A 106 -1.43 7.93 -11.17
C GLY A 106 -2.01 8.48 -12.48
N SER A 107 -2.80 7.65 -13.17
CA SER A 107 -3.55 7.99 -14.37
C SER A 107 -5.03 8.21 -14.06
N GLU A 108 -5.75 8.93 -14.93
CA GLU A 108 -7.20 9.09 -14.77
C GLU A 108 -7.95 7.76 -14.97
N ASP A 109 -7.41 6.90 -15.84
CA ASP A 109 -7.87 5.54 -16.13
C ASP A 109 -7.18 4.47 -15.27
N SER A 110 -6.55 4.84 -14.15
CA SER A 110 -5.92 3.84 -13.25
C SER A 110 -6.96 2.82 -12.83
N GLU A 111 -6.60 1.53 -12.92
CA GLU A 111 -7.48 0.46 -12.50
C GLU A 111 -7.25 0.14 -11.02
N PHE A 112 -8.27 -0.47 -10.40
CA PHE A 112 -8.11 -1.00 -9.04
C PHE A 112 -6.94 -2.00 -8.94
N THR A 113 -6.67 -2.71 -10.04
CA THR A 113 -5.55 -3.65 -10.18
C THR A 113 -4.19 -2.99 -9.97
N ASP A 114 -3.97 -1.78 -10.49
CA ASP A 114 -2.71 -1.04 -10.37
C ASP A 114 -2.34 -0.76 -8.91
N PHE A 115 -3.36 -0.48 -8.09
CA PHE A 115 -3.19 -0.23 -6.67
C PHE A 115 -2.92 -1.52 -5.87
N VAL A 116 -3.66 -2.58 -6.19
CA VAL A 116 -3.68 -3.81 -5.39
C VAL A 116 -2.53 -4.75 -5.72
N ALA A 117 -2.19 -4.90 -7.00
CA ALA A 117 -1.25 -5.92 -7.44
C ALA A 117 0.16 -5.81 -6.84
N PRO A 118 0.78 -4.63 -6.69
CA PRO A 118 2.07 -4.50 -6.01
C PRO A 118 2.03 -4.97 -4.54
N GLY A 119 0.98 -4.55 -3.82
CA GLY A 119 0.76 -4.96 -2.44
C GLY A 119 0.58 -6.47 -2.37
N VAL A 120 -0.41 -7.00 -3.09
CA VAL A 120 -0.73 -8.43 -3.09
C VAL A 120 0.46 -9.30 -3.50
N ALA A 121 1.27 -8.89 -4.48
CA ALA A 121 2.49 -9.62 -4.83
C ALA A 121 3.47 -9.69 -3.64
N LEU A 122 3.71 -8.57 -2.95
CA LEU A 122 4.57 -8.51 -1.76
C LEU A 122 4.01 -9.39 -0.63
N GLY A 123 2.72 -9.27 -0.32
CA GLY A 123 2.07 -10.04 0.74
C GLY A 123 1.99 -11.54 0.41
N PHE A 124 1.77 -11.89 -0.84
CA PHE A 124 1.74 -13.28 -1.31
C PHE A 124 3.12 -13.93 -1.20
N LEU A 125 4.18 -13.25 -1.61
CA LEU A 125 5.55 -13.77 -1.49
C LEU A 125 5.99 -13.89 -0.03
N PHE A 126 5.61 -12.93 0.81
CA PHE A 126 5.78 -13.02 2.26
C PHE A 126 5.08 -14.27 2.84
N PHE A 127 3.83 -14.51 2.45
CA PHE A 127 3.06 -15.67 2.91
C PHE A 127 3.65 -17.00 2.44
N MET A 128 3.95 -17.10 1.14
CA MET A 128 4.50 -18.33 0.55
C MET A 128 5.87 -18.67 1.13
N SER A 129 6.73 -17.68 1.32
CA SER A 129 8.05 -17.87 1.92
C SER A 129 7.98 -18.27 3.39
N ALA A 130 7.06 -17.69 4.17
CA ALA A 130 6.81 -18.09 5.56
C ALA A 130 6.31 -19.53 5.66
N LEU A 131 5.33 -19.91 4.83
CA LEU A 131 4.78 -21.27 4.84
C LEU A 131 5.83 -22.30 4.44
N THR A 132 6.49 -22.12 3.30
CA THR A 132 7.44 -23.11 2.78
C THR A 132 8.65 -23.29 3.69
N CYS A 133 9.21 -22.20 4.24
CA CYS A 133 10.30 -22.28 5.21
C CYS A 133 9.86 -22.95 6.52
N GLY A 134 8.68 -22.56 7.05
CA GLY A 134 8.14 -23.14 8.27
C GLY A 134 7.87 -24.64 8.14
N LEU A 135 7.31 -25.07 7.01
CA LEU A 135 7.03 -26.48 6.70
C LEU A 135 8.29 -27.32 6.57
N ALA A 136 9.29 -26.83 5.83
CA ALA A 136 10.55 -27.54 5.65
C ALA A 136 11.21 -27.86 7.00
N TYR A 137 11.26 -26.88 7.91
CA TYR A 137 11.82 -27.07 9.24
C TYR A 137 11.03 -28.09 10.10
N ILE A 138 9.70 -28.05 10.06
CA ILE A 138 8.86 -28.99 10.82
C ILE A 138 9.06 -30.42 10.33
N ILE A 139 9.14 -30.62 9.02
CA ILE A 139 9.35 -31.95 8.43
C ILE A 139 10.68 -32.52 8.91
N GLU A 140 11.76 -31.74 8.86
CA GLU A 140 13.07 -32.19 9.36
C GLU A 140 13.09 -32.47 10.85
N LYS A 141 12.35 -31.69 11.64
CA LYS A 141 12.19 -31.90 13.08
C LYS A 141 11.45 -33.22 13.36
N LYS A 142 10.37 -33.49 12.63
CA LYS A 142 9.53 -34.69 12.77
C LYS A 142 10.25 -35.97 12.33
N ASP A 143 11.07 -35.87 11.28
CA ASP A 143 11.89 -36.98 10.78
C ASP A 143 13.10 -37.29 11.68
N GLY A 144 13.32 -36.49 12.73
CA GLY A 144 14.44 -36.65 13.66
C GLY A 144 15.80 -36.27 13.08
N MET A 145 15.84 -35.74 11.85
CA MET A 145 17.05 -35.22 11.19
C MET A 145 17.64 -34.05 12.00
N LEU A 146 16.78 -33.19 12.55
CA LEU A 146 17.21 -32.06 13.38
C LEU A 146 18.06 -32.51 14.58
N HIS A 147 17.64 -33.55 15.29
CA HIS A 147 18.39 -34.07 16.45
C HIS A 147 19.73 -34.68 16.04
N ARG A 148 19.80 -35.37 14.90
CA ARG A 148 21.06 -35.92 14.38
C ARG A 148 22.06 -34.82 14.04
N SER A 149 21.60 -33.74 13.40
CA SER A 149 22.44 -32.57 13.08
C SER A 149 22.98 -31.88 14.34
N LEU A 150 22.16 -31.77 15.39
CA LEU A 150 22.60 -31.19 16.67
C LEU A 150 23.64 -32.06 17.38
N ILE A 151 23.50 -33.40 17.34
CA ILE A 151 24.49 -34.32 17.92
C ILE A 151 25.81 -34.28 17.12
N ALA A 152 25.75 -34.05 15.80
CA ALA A 152 26.93 -33.87 14.96
C ALA A 152 27.69 -32.56 15.23
N GLY A 153 27.22 -31.72 16.15
CA GLY A 153 27.87 -30.47 16.55
C GLY A 153 27.48 -29.25 15.70
N VAL A 154 26.46 -29.36 14.85
CA VAL A 154 25.97 -28.25 14.04
C VAL A 154 25.20 -27.26 14.92
N THR A 155 25.51 -25.98 14.77
CA THR A 155 24.83 -24.91 15.51
C THR A 155 23.47 -24.56 14.88
N THR A 156 22.53 -24.08 15.69
CA THR A 156 21.20 -23.68 15.20
C THR A 156 21.25 -22.59 14.13
N MET A 157 22.23 -21.68 14.22
CA MET A 157 22.41 -20.64 13.21
C MET A 157 22.84 -21.22 11.87
N GLU A 158 23.69 -22.25 11.87
CA GLU A 158 24.06 -22.97 10.65
C GLU A 158 22.87 -23.72 10.05
N ILE A 159 22.00 -24.31 10.87
CA ILE A 159 20.75 -24.96 10.41
C ILE A 159 19.81 -23.92 9.79
N MET A 160 19.66 -22.75 10.42
CA MET A 160 18.81 -21.69 9.89
C MET A 160 19.32 -21.16 8.54
N ILE A 161 20.64 -20.91 8.43
CA ILE A 161 21.27 -20.46 7.18
C ILE A 161 21.16 -21.54 6.10
N SER A 162 21.33 -22.82 6.44
CA SER A 162 21.21 -23.92 5.47
C SER A 162 19.82 -24.02 4.86
N HIS A 163 18.77 -23.66 5.60
CA HIS A 163 17.40 -23.58 5.09
C HIS A 163 17.14 -22.32 4.28
N PHE A 164 17.75 -21.20 4.66
CA PHE A 164 17.54 -19.93 3.97
C PHE A 164 18.15 -19.92 2.57
N ILE A 165 19.30 -20.56 2.36
CA ILE A 165 19.95 -20.63 1.04
C ILE A 165 19.05 -21.25 -0.06
N PRO A 166 18.53 -22.49 0.07
CA PRO A 166 17.66 -23.08 -0.95
C PRO A 166 16.35 -22.31 -1.07
N GLN A 167 15.81 -21.83 0.04
CA GLN A 167 14.56 -21.08 0.06
C GLN A 167 14.69 -19.71 -0.62
N PHE A 168 15.87 -19.09 -0.56
CA PHE A 168 16.18 -17.84 -1.24
C PHE A 168 16.14 -17.99 -2.76
N VAL A 169 16.65 -19.11 -3.29
CA VAL A 169 16.55 -19.43 -4.73
C VAL A 169 15.09 -19.55 -5.16
N VAL A 170 14.27 -20.25 -4.37
CA VAL A 170 12.83 -20.38 -4.63
C VAL A 170 12.15 -19.02 -4.63
N VAL A 171 12.46 -18.15 -3.67
CA VAL A 171 11.89 -16.80 -3.59
C VAL A 171 12.31 -15.92 -4.75
N ILE A 172 13.56 -16.00 -5.23
CA ILE A 172 13.97 -15.25 -6.44
C ILE A 172 13.11 -15.67 -7.62
N ILE A 173 12.90 -16.98 -7.83
CA ILE A 173 12.08 -17.49 -8.94
C ILE A 173 10.63 -17.00 -8.79
N GLN A 174 10.05 -17.09 -7.60
CA GLN A 174 8.69 -16.63 -7.33
C GLN A 174 8.55 -15.11 -7.52
N ALA A 175 9.55 -14.33 -7.10
CA ALA A 175 9.57 -12.88 -7.27
C ALA A 175 9.67 -12.49 -8.75
N ILE A 176 10.54 -13.14 -9.53
CA ILE A 176 10.62 -12.92 -10.98
C ILE A 176 9.27 -13.23 -11.64
N LEU A 177 8.66 -14.37 -11.30
CA LEU A 177 7.37 -14.76 -11.87
C LEU A 177 6.26 -13.76 -11.50
N ALA A 178 6.22 -13.30 -10.24
CA ALA A 178 5.27 -12.28 -9.80
C ALA A 178 5.45 -10.96 -10.57
N PHE A 179 6.70 -10.52 -10.79
CA PHE A 179 7.01 -9.31 -11.55
C PHE A 179 6.66 -9.44 -13.03
N VAL A 180 6.88 -10.62 -13.63
CA VAL A 180 6.47 -10.90 -15.02
C VAL A 180 4.96 -10.79 -15.15
N ILE A 181 4.19 -11.39 -14.24
CA ILE A 181 2.72 -11.26 -14.27
C ILE A 181 2.30 -9.81 -14.08
N MET A 182 2.91 -9.11 -13.11
CA MET A 182 2.61 -7.71 -12.81
C MET A 182 2.81 -6.78 -14.01
N PHE A 183 3.90 -6.92 -14.75
CA PHE A 183 4.22 -6.01 -15.85
C PHE A 183 3.78 -6.48 -17.23
N ALA A 184 3.71 -7.80 -17.47
CA ALA A 184 3.36 -8.34 -18.79
C ALA A 184 1.87 -8.69 -18.92
N VAL A 185 1.19 -9.00 -17.82
CA VAL A 185 -0.24 -9.38 -17.85
C VAL A 185 -1.12 -8.23 -17.39
N PHE A 186 -0.75 -7.59 -16.26
CA PHE A 186 -1.53 -6.49 -15.69
C PHE A 186 -1.09 -5.10 -16.19
N GLU A 187 -0.04 -5.03 -17.02
CA GLU A 187 0.46 -3.80 -17.64
C GLU A 187 0.67 -2.62 -16.66
N ILE A 188 1.01 -2.93 -15.40
CA ILE A 188 1.09 -1.92 -14.34
C ILE A 188 2.13 -0.85 -14.70
N PRO A 189 1.80 0.45 -14.48
CA PRO A 189 2.72 1.54 -14.76
C PRO A 189 4.06 1.37 -14.05
N ARG A 190 5.15 1.48 -14.82
CA ARG A 190 6.54 1.40 -14.36
C ARG A 190 7.14 2.79 -14.25
N ILE A 191 6.66 3.60 -13.31
CA ILE A 191 7.08 5.00 -13.17
C ILE A 191 8.45 5.09 -12.47
N GLY A 192 8.68 4.26 -11.45
CA GLY A 192 9.94 4.19 -10.71
C GLY A 192 10.84 3.01 -11.08
N SER A 193 11.89 2.80 -10.27
CA SER A 193 12.86 1.73 -10.46
C SER A 193 12.29 0.35 -10.09
N PRO A 194 12.11 -0.58 -11.05
CA PRO A 194 11.63 -1.93 -10.76
C PRO A 194 12.65 -2.74 -9.94
N ALA A 195 13.94 -2.40 -10.01
CA ALA A 195 14.99 -3.04 -9.23
C ALA A 195 14.84 -2.75 -7.72
N LEU A 196 14.46 -1.52 -7.35
CA LEU A 196 14.19 -1.16 -5.95
C LEU A 196 12.97 -1.94 -5.42
N ALA A 197 11.90 -2.02 -6.21
CA ALA A 197 10.73 -2.80 -5.86
C ALA A 197 11.08 -4.29 -5.69
N PHE A 198 11.89 -4.86 -6.58
CA PHE A 198 12.34 -6.24 -6.51
C PHE A 198 13.15 -6.52 -5.24
N PHE A 199 14.07 -5.62 -4.88
CA PHE A 199 14.86 -5.75 -3.65
C PHE A 199 13.99 -5.71 -2.39
N LEU A 200 13.01 -4.80 -2.34
CA LEU A 200 12.06 -4.71 -1.23
C LEU A 200 11.21 -5.99 -1.09
N VAL A 201 10.79 -6.59 -2.22
CA VAL A 201 10.03 -7.84 -2.23
C VAL A 201 10.85 -9.01 -1.73
N ILE A 202 12.13 -9.10 -2.12
CA ILE A 202 13.06 -10.11 -1.58
C ILE A 202 13.22 -9.92 -0.07
N LEU A 203 13.44 -8.68 0.38
CA LEU A 203 13.61 -8.38 1.81
C LEU A 203 12.35 -8.74 2.61
N SER A 204 11.17 -8.41 2.09
CA SER A 204 9.88 -8.82 2.67
C SER A 204 9.78 -10.36 2.74
N SER A 205 10.17 -11.06 1.68
CA SER A 205 10.14 -12.52 1.65
C SER A 205 11.10 -13.15 2.68
N ILE A 206 12.29 -12.57 2.89
CA ILE A 206 13.20 -13.00 3.97
C ILE A 206 12.56 -12.79 5.34
N SER A 207 11.87 -11.66 5.54
CA SER A 207 11.06 -11.43 6.76
C SER A 207 10.02 -12.55 6.95
N GLY A 208 9.31 -12.92 5.88
CA GLY A 208 8.40 -14.05 5.86
C GLY A 208 9.06 -15.37 6.27
N MET A 209 10.23 -15.70 5.69
CA MET A 209 10.98 -16.91 6.05
C MET A 209 11.33 -16.94 7.54
N THR A 210 11.87 -15.84 8.09
CA THR A 210 12.25 -15.76 9.51
C THR A 210 11.04 -15.89 10.44
N MET A 211 9.91 -15.31 10.06
CA MET A 211 8.65 -15.45 10.78
C MET A 211 8.13 -16.90 10.76
N GLY A 212 8.15 -17.55 9.59
CA GLY A 212 7.74 -18.94 9.43
C GLY A 212 8.61 -19.89 10.25
N PHE A 213 9.93 -19.68 10.20
CA PHE A 213 10.89 -20.43 11.00
C PHE A 213 10.66 -20.26 12.50
N MET A 214 10.47 -19.01 12.97
CA MET A 214 10.14 -18.70 14.36
C MET A 214 8.88 -19.45 14.83
N ALA A 215 7.79 -19.39 14.04
CA ALA A 215 6.54 -20.06 14.37
C ALA A 215 6.72 -21.58 14.49
N SER A 216 7.51 -22.19 13.60
CA SER A 216 7.80 -23.62 13.61
C SER A 216 8.68 -24.07 14.78
N THR A 217 9.47 -23.18 15.38
CA THR A 217 10.28 -23.52 16.56
C THR A 217 9.45 -23.63 17.85
N LEU A 218 8.29 -22.96 17.90
CA LEU A 218 7.44 -22.88 19.11
C LEU A 218 6.61 -24.13 19.37
N PHE A 219 6.33 -24.94 18.35
CA PHE A 219 5.47 -26.12 18.45
C PHE A 219 6.19 -27.38 17.98
N ASP A 220 5.85 -28.51 18.60
CA ASP A 220 6.40 -29.82 18.24
C ASP A 220 5.50 -30.54 17.24
N GLU A 221 4.20 -30.24 17.26
CA GLU A 221 3.21 -30.77 16.33
C GLU A 221 3.09 -29.90 15.08
N GLU A 222 3.17 -30.55 13.91
CA GLU A 222 3.08 -29.93 12.59
C GLU A 222 1.80 -29.11 12.42
N LYS A 223 0.65 -29.68 12.81
CA LYS A 223 -0.65 -29.01 12.71
C LYS A 223 -0.70 -27.74 13.55
N ASN A 224 -0.17 -27.78 14.77
CA ASN A 224 -0.22 -26.63 15.69
C ASN A 224 0.69 -25.50 15.20
N ALA A 225 1.88 -25.85 14.70
CA ALA A 225 2.80 -24.89 14.11
C ALA A 225 2.19 -24.19 12.88
N MET A 226 1.60 -24.95 11.95
CA MET A 226 0.92 -24.38 10.79
C MET A 226 -0.25 -23.48 11.19
N MET A 227 -1.08 -23.91 12.14
CA MET A 227 -2.21 -23.11 12.62
C MET A 227 -1.74 -21.79 13.25
N MET A 228 -0.65 -21.79 14.01
CA MET A 228 -0.06 -20.57 14.54
C MET A 228 0.48 -19.67 13.43
N ALA A 229 1.23 -20.23 12.47
CA ALA A 229 1.76 -19.47 11.35
C ALA A 229 0.62 -18.80 10.56
N MET A 230 -0.45 -19.53 10.26
CA MET A 230 -1.63 -18.95 9.61
C MET A 230 -2.30 -17.87 10.48
N ALA A 231 -2.41 -18.09 11.79
CA ALA A 231 -2.99 -17.11 12.72
C ALA A 231 -2.18 -15.81 12.79
N LEU A 232 -0.86 -15.84 12.58
CA LEU A 232 -0.03 -14.64 12.53
C LEU A 232 -0.03 -13.97 11.15
N ILE A 233 -0.10 -14.75 10.07
CA ILE A 233 -0.07 -14.19 8.71
C ILE A 233 -1.43 -13.60 8.31
N PHE A 234 -2.55 -14.17 8.76
CA PHE A 234 -3.87 -13.69 8.36
C PHE A 234 -4.17 -12.24 8.77
N PRO A 235 -3.88 -11.79 10.01
CA PRO A 235 -3.97 -10.39 10.38
C PRO A 235 -3.01 -9.50 9.60
N ASN A 236 -1.79 -9.98 9.33
CA ASN A 236 -0.83 -9.25 8.48
C ASN A 236 -1.41 -9.04 7.07
N PHE A 237 -2.03 -10.06 6.48
CA PHE A 237 -2.63 -9.95 5.15
C PHE A 237 -3.81 -8.97 5.11
N LEU A 238 -4.68 -8.99 6.12
CA LEU A 238 -5.83 -8.07 6.16
C LEU A 238 -5.40 -6.63 6.49
N LEU A 239 -4.55 -6.44 7.49
CA LEU A 239 -4.29 -5.11 8.05
C LEU A 239 -3.06 -4.42 7.46
N ALA A 240 -2.18 -5.12 6.72
CA ALA A 240 -1.00 -4.49 6.10
C ALA A 240 -1.33 -3.52 4.96
N GLY A 241 -2.62 -3.34 4.66
CA GLY A 241 -3.06 -2.44 3.59
C GLY A 241 -2.69 -2.96 2.20
N LEU A 242 -2.75 -4.27 1.99
CA LEU A 242 -2.48 -4.93 0.68
C LEU A 242 -3.54 -4.60 -0.37
N ILE A 243 -4.80 -4.49 0.06
CA ILE A 243 -5.96 -4.28 -0.82
C ILE A 243 -6.54 -2.88 -0.63
N TRP A 244 -6.56 -2.38 0.61
CA TRP A 244 -7.07 -1.06 0.96
C TRP A 244 -5.95 -0.18 1.54
N PRO A 245 -6.05 1.13 1.38
CA PRO A 245 -5.11 2.06 2.01
C PRO A 245 -5.31 2.08 3.53
N ILE A 246 -4.21 2.28 4.26
CA ILE A 246 -4.19 2.28 5.73
C ILE A 246 -5.06 3.40 6.31
N ASP A 247 -5.17 4.53 5.60
CA ASP A 247 -6.01 5.67 6.01
C ASP A 247 -7.52 5.40 5.96
N SER A 248 -7.93 4.30 5.31
CA SER A 248 -9.34 3.87 5.31
C SER A 248 -9.69 3.02 6.54
N LEU A 249 -8.71 2.63 7.36
CA LEU A 249 -8.95 1.85 8.58
C LEU A 249 -9.39 2.76 9.75
N PRO A 250 -10.28 2.28 10.63
CA PRO A 250 -10.62 3.00 11.85
C PRO A 250 -9.39 3.10 12.77
N GLY A 251 -9.26 4.20 13.52
CA GLY A 251 -8.00 4.59 14.19
C GLY A 251 -7.32 3.53 15.07
N ALA A 252 -8.08 2.66 15.74
CA ALA A 252 -7.52 1.54 16.50
C ALA A 252 -6.84 0.50 15.59
N MET A 253 -7.48 0.14 14.48
CA MET A 253 -6.91 -0.78 13.48
C MET A 253 -5.74 -0.16 12.72
N GLN A 254 -5.78 1.16 12.50
CA GLN A 254 -4.67 1.89 11.89
C GLN A 254 -3.40 1.77 12.76
N THR A 255 -3.55 1.89 14.08
CA THR A 255 -2.42 1.77 15.01
C THR A 255 -1.85 0.34 14.98
N ILE A 256 -2.71 -0.68 15.04
CA ILE A 256 -2.27 -2.10 14.96
C ILE A 256 -1.59 -2.38 13.61
N SER A 257 -2.13 -1.86 12.52
CA SER A 257 -1.58 -1.99 11.17
C SER A 257 -0.13 -1.50 11.13
N LEU A 258 0.18 -0.35 11.73
CA LEU A 258 1.55 0.19 11.74
C LEU A 258 2.57 -0.70 12.46
N PHE A 259 2.13 -1.59 13.36
CA PHE A 259 2.98 -2.58 14.02
C PHE A 259 3.10 -3.90 13.23
N LEU A 260 2.54 -4.02 12.04
CA LEU A 260 2.67 -5.24 11.24
C LEU A 260 3.87 -5.15 10.27
N PRO A 261 4.56 -6.27 10.02
CA PRO A 261 5.76 -6.29 9.18
C PRO A 261 5.48 -5.91 7.72
N GLY A 262 4.28 -6.23 7.22
CA GLY A 262 3.91 -5.99 5.83
C GLY A 262 3.55 -4.54 5.52
N THR A 263 3.13 -3.75 6.51
CA THR A 263 2.43 -2.47 6.28
C THR A 263 3.27 -1.42 5.59
N LEU A 264 4.42 -1.08 6.19
CA LEU A 264 5.33 -0.06 5.64
C LEU A 264 5.99 -0.53 4.34
N ALA A 265 6.16 -1.84 4.16
CA ALA A 265 6.66 -2.43 2.93
C ALA A 265 5.64 -2.29 1.78
N CYS A 266 4.35 -2.51 2.05
CA CYS A 266 3.27 -2.34 1.09
C CYS A 266 3.10 -0.88 0.64
N GLU A 267 3.26 0.07 1.56
CA GLU A 267 3.23 1.49 1.21
C GLU A 267 4.44 1.89 0.34
N SER A 268 5.62 1.38 0.69
CA SER A 268 6.87 1.66 -0.03
C SER A 268 6.87 1.12 -1.46
N ILE A 269 6.41 -0.12 -1.68
CA ILE A 269 6.38 -0.70 -3.03
C ILE A 269 5.44 0.08 -3.96
N ARG A 270 4.31 0.57 -3.44
CA ARG A 270 3.38 1.42 -4.20
C ARG A 270 3.99 2.79 -4.47
N ALA A 271 4.65 3.39 -3.50
CA ALA A 271 5.34 4.66 -3.70
C ALA A 271 6.41 4.55 -4.80
N ILE A 272 7.17 3.45 -4.83
CA ILE A 272 8.16 3.21 -5.89
C ILE A 272 7.49 3.05 -7.26
N LEU A 273 6.49 2.16 -7.38
CA LEU A 273 5.92 1.81 -8.69
C LEU A 273 4.94 2.85 -9.25
N LEU A 274 4.05 3.38 -8.41
CA LEU A 274 2.96 4.28 -8.83
C LEU A 274 3.34 5.76 -8.73
N ARG A 275 4.24 6.15 -7.83
CA ARG A 275 4.67 7.55 -7.67
C ARG A 275 6.07 7.83 -8.22
N GLY A 276 6.84 6.78 -8.55
CA GLY A 276 8.21 6.92 -9.04
C GLY A 276 9.20 7.39 -7.96
N TRP A 277 8.90 7.16 -6.69
CA TRP A 277 9.74 7.65 -5.60
C TRP A 277 10.97 6.77 -5.39
N ASP A 278 12.13 7.43 -5.27
CA ASP A 278 13.40 6.80 -4.95
C ASP A 278 13.63 6.68 -3.44
N MET A 279 14.77 6.09 -3.06
CA MET A 279 15.21 5.91 -1.66
C MET A 279 15.35 7.22 -0.87
N SER A 280 15.41 8.37 -1.55
CA SER A 280 15.46 9.69 -0.94
C SER A 280 14.17 10.05 -0.19
N TYR A 281 13.04 9.45 -0.56
CA TYR A 281 11.74 9.74 0.05
C TYR A 281 11.55 8.98 1.35
N PHE A 282 10.98 9.67 2.35
CA PHE A 282 10.84 9.13 3.70
C PHE A 282 10.11 7.79 3.74
N THR A 283 9.00 7.72 3.00
CA THR A 283 8.13 6.54 2.91
C THR A 283 8.88 5.31 2.42
N VAL A 284 9.76 5.46 1.42
CA VAL A 284 10.47 4.36 0.78
C VAL A 284 11.50 3.74 1.72
N TRP A 285 12.40 4.55 2.30
CA TRP A 285 13.43 3.99 3.19
C TRP A 285 12.84 3.43 4.49
N MET A 286 11.72 3.97 4.96
CA MET A 286 11.03 3.45 6.14
C MET A 286 10.51 2.03 5.93
N GLY A 287 10.07 1.66 4.72
CA GLY A 287 9.71 0.28 4.40
C GLY A 287 10.89 -0.69 4.48
N PHE A 288 12.06 -0.29 3.98
CA PHE A 288 13.29 -1.09 4.10
C PHE A 288 13.72 -1.25 5.56
N VAL A 289 13.75 -0.15 6.33
CA VAL A 289 14.15 -0.20 7.74
C VAL A 289 13.16 -1.04 8.57
N SER A 290 11.86 -0.89 8.33
CA SER A 290 10.84 -1.68 9.02
C SER A 290 11.00 -3.18 8.74
N THR A 291 11.13 -3.56 7.48
CA THR A 291 11.28 -4.97 7.10
C THR A 291 12.57 -5.59 7.64
N THR A 292 13.70 -4.87 7.57
CA THR A 292 14.95 -5.31 8.22
C THR A 292 14.81 -5.39 9.75
N GLY A 293 14.12 -4.43 10.38
CA GLY A 293 13.84 -4.45 11.81
C GLY A 293 13.06 -5.69 12.23
N TRP A 294 12.03 -6.06 11.47
CA TRP A 294 11.24 -7.27 11.70
C TRP A 294 12.04 -8.56 11.50
N ILE A 295 12.91 -8.62 10.48
CA ILE A 295 13.86 -9.73 10.30
C ILE A 295 14.70 -9.91 11.57
N CYS A 296 15.30 -8.83 12.08
CA CYS A 296 16.09 -8.89 13.30
C CYS A 296 15.27 -9.37 14.50
N VAL A 297 14.04 -8.86 14.67
CA VAL A 297 13.14 -9.28 15.74
C VAL A 297 12.83 -10.77 15.67
N TYR A 298 12.49 -11.31 14.49
CA TYR A 298 12.17 -12.73 14.33
C TYR A 298 13.38 -13.63 14.53
N VAL A 299 14.57 -13.22 14.08
CA VAL A 299 15.82 -13.96 14.31
C VAL A 299 16.18 -13.98 15.79
N ILE A 300 16.08 -12.83 16.48
CA ILE A 300 16.35 -12.75 17.92
C ILE A 300 15.34 -13.58 18.70
N ALA A 301 14.05 -13.49 18.37
CA ALA A 301 13.00 -14.28 19.00
C ALA A 301 13.26 -15.79 18.82
N THR A 302 13.62 -16.21 17.60
CA THR A 302 14.00 -17.60 17.31
C THR A 302 15.19 -18.05 18.16
N TYR A 303 16.22 -17.22 18.26
CA TYR A 303 17.39 -17.52 19.08
C TYR A 303 17.04 -17.67 20.58
N ILE A 304 16.21 -16.77 21.11
CA ILE A 304 15.74 -16.82 22.50
C ILE A 304 14.92 -18.09 22.74
N ILE A 305 13.96 -18.41 21.86
CA ILE A 305 13.12 -19.61 21.96
C ILE A 305 14.00 -20.86 21.98
N TYR A 306 15.01 -20.90 21.11
CA TYR A 306 15.95 -22.01 21.05
C TYR A 306 16.80 -22.13 22.33
N SER A 307 17.29 -21.01 22.86
CA SER A 307 18.07 -20.99 24.10
C SER A 307 17.26 -21.45 25.33
N ILE A 308 15.94 -21.23 25.35
CA ILE A 308 15.06 -21.66 26.45
C ILE A 308 14.76 -23.17 26.37
N ARG A 309 14.72 -23.72 25.16
CA ARG A 309 14.39 -25.14 24.93
C ARG A 309 15.58 -26.10 25.00
N LYS A 310 16.81 -25.58 25.09
CA LYS A 310 18.04 -26.37 25.26
C LYS A 310 18.24 -26.77 26.72
#